data_AF-A0A060CJ76-F1
#
_entry.id   AF-A0A060CJ76-F1
#
_cell.length_a   1.000
_cell.length_b   1.000
_cell.length_c   1.000
_cell.angle_alpha   90.00
_cell.angle_beta   90.00
_cell.angle_gamma   90.00
#
_symmetry.space_group_name_H-M   'P 1'
#
loop_
_entity.id
_entity.type
_entity.pdbx_description
1 polymer ?
#
loop_
_entity_poly.entity_id
_entity_poly.type
_entity_poly.pdbx_seq_one_letter_code
_entity_poly.pdbx_strand_id
1 'polypeptide(L)'
;DQPEPWMLKRGSLPGLHMTASFGSRSDERLDTLRAHQPTGPLMSSEYWDGWFDSWGTHHHTTKAADAAADLDVLLGRGASVNLYMFHGGTNFGLTSGANDKGTYMPITTSYDYDAPLDEAGRPPRSTGRSARSVGRYTELPEE
;
A
#
# COMPACT_ATOMS: atom_id res chain seq x y z
N ASP A 1 -7.88 2.53 -7.46
CA ASP A 1 -7.32 1.24 -7.07
C ASP A 1 -7.13 0.32 -8.24
N GLN A 2 -6.09 -0.51 -8.14
CA GLN A 2 -5.71 -1.54 -9.09
C GLN A 2 -5.89 -2.91 -8.39
N PRO A 3 -5.63 -4.05 -9.04
CA PRO A 3 -5.54 -4.22 -10.47
C PRO A 3 -6.93 -4.20 -11.12
N GLU A 4 -7.02 -3.56 -12.28
CA GLU A 4 -8.08 -3.80 -13.25
C GLU A 4 -7.61 -4.84 -14.28
N PRO A 5 -8.48 -5.66 -14.89
CA PRO A 5 -8.06 -6.71 -15.83
C PRO A 5 -7.17 -6.22 -16.98
N TRP A 6 -7.44 -5.01 -17.49
CA TRP A 6 -6.64 -4.42 -18.56
C TRP A 6 -5.23 -4.00 -18.12
N MET A 7 -5.03 -3.67 -16.83
CA MET A 7 -3.72 -3.34 -16.27
C MET A 7 -2.85 -4.60 -16.23
N LEU A 8 -3.40 -5.72 -15.74
CA LEU A 8 -2.70 -7.00 -15.70
C LEU A 8 -2.34 -7.47 -17.11
N LYS A 9 -3.31 -7.43 -18.03
CA LYS A 9 -3.09 -7.83 -19.44
C LYS A 9 -1.98 -7.04 -20.12
N ARG A 10 -1.87 -5.73 -19.85
CA ARG A 10 -0.89 -4.84 -20.50
C ARG A 10 0.44 -4.73 -19.76
N GLY A 11 0.44 -4.92 -18.45
CA GLY A 11 1.61 -4.81 -17.58
C GLY A 11 2.36 -6.12 -17.36
N SER A 12 1.79 -7.26 -17.77
CA SER A 12 2.43 -8.58 -17.64
C SER A 12 3.31 -8.94 -18.83
N LEU A 13 4.31 -9.80 -18.58
CA LEU A 13 5.10 -10.46 -19.62
C LEU A 13 5.06 -11.99 -19.41
N PRO A 14 5.08 -12.80 -20.49
CA PRO A 14 5.12 -14.25 -20.37
C PRO A 14 6.30 -14.72 -19.52
N GLY A 15 6.03 -15.65 -18.60
CA GLY A 15 7.04 -16.24 -17.71
C GLY A 15 7.40 -15.41 -16.48
N LEU A 16 6.88 -14.18 -16.33
CA LEU A 16 7.07 -13.37 -15.12
C LEU A 16 5.88 -13.52 -14.18
N HIS A 17 6.16 -13.62 -12.88
CA HIS A 17 5.11 -13.75 -11.86
C HIS A 17 4.37 -12.42 -11.68
N MET A 18 3.04 -12.45 -11.77
CA MET A 18 2.21 -11.26 -11.56
C MET A 18 1.92 -11.04 -10.07
N THR A 19 2.00 -9.77 -9.67
CA THR A 19 1.54 -9.28 -8.37
C THR A 19 0.59 -8.09 -8.60
N ALA A 20 0.00 -7.56 -7.54
CA ALA A 20 -0.94 -6.46 -7.62
C ALA A 20 -0.59 -5.32 -6.63
N SER A 21 -1.16 -4.14 -6.83
CA SER A 21 -1.02 -2.99 -5.93
C SER A 21 -2.40 -2.41 -5.62
N PHE A 22 -2.74 -2.24 -4.34
CA PHE A 22 -4.04 -1.73 -3.90
C PHE A 22 -4.02 -1.35 -2.41
N GLY A 23 -4.88 -0.42 -1.99
CA GLY A 23 -5.02 -0.03 -0.57
C GLY A 23 -6.30 -0.52 0.12
N SER A 24 -7.22 -1.15 -0.62
CA SER A 24 -8.49 -1.63 -0.08
C SER A 24 -9.17 -2.64 -1.00
N ARG A 25 -10.25 -3.26 -0.51
CA ARG A 25 -11.06 -4.27 -1.20
C ARG A 25 -10.22 -5.50 -1.54
N SER A 26 -9.40 -5.92 -0.59
CA SER A 26 -8.43 -7.00 -0.76
C SER A 26 -9.03 -8.26 -1.40
N ASP A 27 -10.25 -8.65 -1.01
CA ASP A 27 -10.89 -9.84 -1.56
C ASP A 27 -11.15 -9.74 -3.07
N GLU A 28 -11.80 -8.65 -3.52
CA GLU A 28 -12.08 -8.37 -4.93
C GLU A 28 -10.78 -8.26 -5.76
N ARG A 29 -9.74 -7.62 -5.19
CA ARG A 29 -8.47 -7.40 -5.88
C ARG A 29 -7.66 -8.69 -6.01
N LEU A 30 -7.67 -9.54 -4.99
CA LEU A 30 -7.04 -10.85 -5.03
C LEU A 30 -7.76 -11.81 -5.98
N ASP A 31 -9.07 -11.75 -6.09
CA ASP A 31 -9.83 -12.53 -7.09
C ASP A 31 -9.48 -12.11 -8.52
N THR A 32 -9.39 -10.80 -8.76
CA THR A 32 -8.97 -10.26 -10.05
C THR A 32 -7.54 -10.70 -10.41
N LEU A 33 -6.62 -10.67 -9.45
CA LEU A 33 -5.26 -11.18 -9.63
C LEU A 33 -5.25 -12.68 -9.92
N ARG A 34 -5.97 -13.49 -9.14
CA ARG A 34 -6.00 -14.96 -9.31
C ARG A 34 -6.55 -15.37 -10.67
N ALA A 35 -7.53 -14.65 -11.22
CA ALA A 35 -8.05 -14.91 -12.57
C ALA A 35 -6.98 -14.76 -13.67
N HIS A 36 -5.96 -13.91 -13.46
CA HIS A 36 -4.88 -13.67 -14.41
C HIS A 36 -3.61 -14.45 -14.06
N GLN A 37 -3.39 -14.76 -12.77
CA GLN A 37 -2.30 -15.59 -12.25
C GLN A 37 -2.88 -16.82 -11.55
N PRO A 38 -3.30 -17.87 -12.30
CA PRO A 38 -4.08 -18.97 -11.75
C PRO A 38 -3.32 -19.83 -10.73
N THR A 39 -1.99 -19.81 -10.75
CA THR A 39 -1.12 -20.60 -9.89
C THR A 39 -0.11 -19.73 -9.14
N GLY A 40 0.57 -20.32 -8.15
CA GLY A 40 1.57 -19.61 -7.35
C GLY A 40 0.99 -18.66 -6.29
N PRO A 41 1.86 -17.96 -5.56
CA PRO A 41 1.46 -17.12 -4.43
C PRO A 41 0.68 -15.89 -4.89
N LEU A 42 -0.31 -15.49 -4.08
CA LEU A 42 -0.91 -14.16 -4.19
C LEU A 42 -0.05 -13.17 -3.43
N MET A 43 0.14 -11.98 -3.99
CA MET A 43 0.92 -10.92 -3.34
C MET A 43 0.40 -9.55 -3.73
N SER A 44 0.21 -8.69 -2.73
CA SER A 44 0.17 -7.25 -2.93
C SER A 44 1.58 -6.69 -2.80
N SER A 45 2.16 -6.24 -3.91
CA SER A 45 3.49 -5.62 -3.94
C SER A 45 3.49 -4.18 -3.44
N GLU A 46 2.33 -3.53 -3.44
CA GLU A 46 2.13 -2.25 -2.76
C GLU A 46 0.74 -2.25 -2.13
N TYR A 47 0.70 -2.44 -0.81
CA TYR A 47 -0.49 -2.21 -0.02
C TYR A 47 -0.52 -0.76 0.45
N TRP A 48 -1.39 0.06 -0.14
CA TRP A 48 -1.45 1.49 0.17
C TRP A 48 -2.30 1.74 1.42
N ASP A 49 -1.65 1.76 2.58
CA ASP A 49 -2.25 2.08 3.88
C ASP A 49 -2.25 3.59 4.19
N GLY A 50 -1.74 4.39 3.27
CA GLY A 50 -1.64 5.84 3.31
C GLY A 50 -1.64 6.45 1.90
N TRP A 51 -1.36 7.75 1.78
CA TRP A 51 -1.21 8.41 0.47
C TRP A 51 -0.32 9.65 0.54
N PHE A 52 0.27 10.04 -0.59
CA PHE A 52 1.09 11.24 -0.69
C PHE A 52 0.24 12.50 -0.95
N ASP A 53 0.81 13.67 -0.64
CA ASP A 53 0.15 14.95 -0.83
C ASP A 53 0.66 15.74 -2.03
N SER A 54 -0.18 16.67 -2.49
CA SER A 54 0.22 17.70 -3.45
C SER A 54 0.09 19.07 -2.81
N TRP A 55 0.91 20.03 -3.25
CA TRP A 55 0.81 21.40 -2.74
C TRP A 55 -0.60 21.98 -2.97
N GLY A 56 -1.15 22.60 -1.91
CA GLY A 56 -2.49 23.20 -1.93
C GLY A 56 -3.65 22.24 -1.67
N THR A 57 -3.40 20.95 -1.44
CA THR A 57 -4.43 19.99 -1.01
C THR A 57 -4.44 19.82 0.51
N HIS A 58 -5.51 19.21 1.03
CA HIS A 58 -5.49 18.68 2.39
C HIS A 58 -4.55 17.48 2.50
N HIS A 59 -3.96 17.31 3.68
CA HIS A 59 -3.16 16.14 4.01
C HIS A 59 -4.04 14.88 3.96
N HIS A 60 -3.61 13.88 3.21
CA HIS A 60 -4.28 12.58 3.16
C HIS A 60 -4.06 11.83 4.47
N THR A 61 -5.15 11.26 4.99
CA THR A 61 -5.09 10.36 6.16
C THR A 61 -5.95 9.15 5.90
N THR A 62 -5.53 8.00 6.43
CA THR A 62 -6.21 6.73 6.36
C THR A 62 -6.69 6.33 7.75
N LYS A 63 -7.93 5.85 7.83
CA LYS A 63 -8.42 5.30 9.10
C LYS A 63 -7.71 3.99 9.38
N ALA A 64 -6.82 4.00 10.37
CA ALA A 64 -6.03 2.81 10.77
C ALA A 64 -6.87 1.57 11.07
N ALA A 65 -8.13 1.72 11.53
CA ALA A 65 -9.02 0.59 11.76
C ALA A 65 -9.48 -0.08 10.46
N ASP A 66 -9.79 0.71 9.43
CA ASP A 66 -10.26 0.21 8.15
C ASP A 66 -9.10 -0.49 7.40
N ALA A 67 -7.92 0.13 7.39
CA ALA A 67 -6.71 -0.48 6.82
C ALA A 67 -6.33 -1.78 7.55
N ALA A 68 -6.37 -1.82 8.89
CA ALA A 68 -6.05 -3.04 9.63
C ALA A 68 -7.05 -4.18 9.39
N ALA A 69 -8.33 -3.86 9.17
CA ALA A 69 -9.36 -4.83 8.84
C ALA A 69 -9.21 -5.38 7.41
N ASP A 70 -8.90 -4.52 6.44
CA ASP A 70 -8.68 -4.95 5.07
C ASP A 70 -7.36 -5.75 4.92
N LEU A 71 -6.29 -5.34 5.63
CA LEU A 71 -5.04 -6.11 5.74
C LEU A 71 -5.28 -7.51 6.33
N ASP A 72 -6.18 -7.64 7.29
CA ASP A 72 -6.57 -8.93 7.85
C ASP A 72 -7.24 -9.83 6.81
N VAL A 73 -8.08 -9.28 5.94
CA VAL A 73 -8.67 -10.02 4.81
C VAL A 73 -7.58 -10.50 3.85
N LEU A 74 -6.62 -9.64 3.51
CA LEU A 74 -5.49 -10.00 2.64
C LEU A 74 -4.69 -11.17 3.22
N LEU A 75 -4.25 -11.04 4.47
CA LEU A 75 -3.43 -12.04 5.15
C LEU A 75 -4.21 -13.34 5.41
N GLY A 76 -5.51 -13.22 5.73
CA GLY A 76 -6.43 -14.35 5.90
C GLY A 76 -6.62 -15.20 4.65
N ARG A 77 -6.37 -14.63 3.46
CA ARG A 77 -6.32 -15.37 2.19
C ARG A 77 -4.95 -16.00 1.89
N GLY A 78 -4.00 -15.92 2.81
CA GLY A 78 -2.64 -16.43 2.64
C GLY A 78 -1.83 -15.64 1.61
N ALA A 79 -2.22 -14.40 1.30
CA ALA A 79 -1.47 -13.55 0.39
C ALA A 79 -0.28 -12.90 1.12
N SER A 80 0.84 -12.77 0.42
CA SER A 80 1.97 -11.95 0.86
C SER A 80 1.68 -10.46 0.67
N VAL A 81 2.34 -9.60 1.45
CA VAL A 81 2.12 -8.16 1.41
C VAL A 81 3.41 -7.38 1.57
N ASN A 82 3.51 -6.25 0.88
CA ASN A 82 4.45 -5.18 1.14
C ASN A 82 3.68 -3.89 1.48
N LEU A 83 3.92 -3.32 2.67
CA LEU A 83 3.25 -2.09 3.12
C LEU A 83 3.90 -0.87 2.47
N TYR A 84 3.13 -0.16 1.65
CA TYR A 84 3.58 1.01 0.91
C TYR A 84 2.83 2.26 1.42
N MET A 85 3.42 3.12 2.24
CA MET A 85 4.79 3.07 2.78
C MET A 85 4.75 2.64 4.24
N PHE A 86 5.65 1.73 4.65
CA PHE A 86 5.88 1.53 6.09
C PHE A 86 6.55 2.76 6.74
N HIS A 87 7.48 3.39 6.03
CA HIS A 87 8.09 4.68 6.36
C HIS A 87 8.34 5.43 5.05
N GLY A 88 7.73 6.60 4.89
CA GLY A 88 7.85 7.37 3.66
C GLY A 88 9.03 8.35 3.64
N GLY A 89 9.23 9.12 4.71
CA GLY A 89 10.36 10.04 4.87
C GLY A 89 10.16 11.38 4.15
N THR A 90 11.20 11.85 3.44
CA THR A 90 11.25 13.22 2.87
C THR A 90 11.82 13.24 1.46
N ASN A 91 11.16 13.99 0.57
CA ASN A 91 11.69 14.36 -0.75
C ASN A 91 12.63 15.57 -0.63
N PHE A 92 13.90 15.36 -0.29
CA PHE A 92 14.85 16.45 -0.12
C PHE A 92 15.22 17.19 -1.42
N GLY A 93 15.48 18.49 -1.31
CA GLY A 93 15.92 19.29 -2.46
C GLY A 93 14.86 19.31 -3.57
N LEU A 94 15.21 18.82 -4.75
CA LEU A 94 14.37 18.82 -5.95
C LEU A 94 13.98 17.40 -6.40
N THR A 95 13.87 16.45 -5.47
CA THR A 95 13.54 15.05 -5.80
C THR A 95 12.04 14.76 -5.81
N SER A 96 11.19 15.72 -5.43
CA SER A 96 9.74 15.55 -5.45
C SER A 96 9.21 15.35 -6.88
N GLY A 97 8.35 14.36 -7.07
CA GLY A 97 7.62 14.16 -8.31
C GLY A 97 6.44 15.12 -8.50
N ALA A 98 5.63 14.87 -9.52
CA ALA A 98 4.37 15.56 -9.76
C ALA A 98 3.40 14.65 -10.51
N ASN A 99 2.10 14.90 -10.35
CA ASN A 99 1.07 14.32 -11.19
C ASN A 99 0.53 15.34 -12.20
N ASP A 100 0.06 14.85 -13.33
CA ASP A 100 -0.77 15.63 -14.26
C ASP A 100 -2.04 14.84 -14.57
N LYS A 101 -3.18 15.39 -14.18
CA LYS A 101 -4.52 14.90 -14.52
C LYS A 101 -5.37 16.00 -15.16
N GLY A 102 -4.74 16.81 -16.03
CA GLY A 102 -5.32 18.03 -16.60
C GLY A 102 -4.93 19.30 -15.82
N THR A 103 -4.16 19.15 -14.76
CA THR A 103 -3.56 20.23 -13.95
C THR A 103 -2.30 19.69 -13.32
N TYR A 104 -1.22 20.49 -13.36
CA TYR A 104 0.05 20.13 -12.74
C TYR A 104 -0.07 20.17 -11.22
N MET A 105 0.17 19.03 -10.57
CA MET A 105 0.04 18.84 -9.14
C MET A 105 1.41 18.40 -8.58
N PRO A 106 2.26 19.34 -8.11
CA PRO A 106 3.55 19.00 -7.53
C PRO A 106 3.38 18.31 -6.18
N ILE A 107 4.08 17.19 -6.00
CA ILE A 107 4.09 16.45 -4.72
C ILE A 107 4.85 17.29 -3.68
N THR A 108 4.41 17.24 -2.42
CA THR A 108 5.03 17.98 -1.32
C THR A 108 6.44 17.47 -0.99
N THR A 109 7.21 18.30 -0.28
CA THR A 109 8.52 17.91 0.26
C THR A 109 8.38 16.78 1.28
N SER A 110 7.41 16.90 2.20
CA SER A 110 7.10 15.79 3.10
C SER A 110 6.59 14.61 2.31
N TYR A 111 7.11 13.43 2.63
CA TYR A 111 6.62 12.14 2.14
C TYR A 111 6.17 11.28 3.32
N ASP A 112 5.60 11.90 4.36
CA ASP A 112 5.07 11.23 5.55
C ASP A 112 4.09 10.09 5.22
N TYR A 113 3.25 10.32 4.20
CA TYR A 113 2.34 9.33 3.62
C TYR A 113 1.18 8.90 4.55
N ASP A 114 1.08 9.42 5.77
CA ASP A 114 0.30 8.83 6.87
C ASP A 114 0.71 7.36 7.13
N ALA A 115 2.01 7.09 6.94
CA ALA A 115 2.61 5.78 7.09
C ALA A 115 2.60 5.30 8.56
N PRO A 116 2.78 3.98 8.79
CA PRO A 116 3.01 3.42 10.13
C PRO A 116 4.21 4.00 10.88
N LEU A 117 5.17 4.65 10.21
CA LEU A 117 6.18 5.51 10.82
C LEU A 117 6.12 6.88 10.14
N ASP A 118 6.04 7.94 10.95
CA ASP A 118 5.96 9.31 10.45
C ASP A 118 7.24 9.73 9.70
N GLU A 119 7.23 10.91 9.08
CA GLU A 119 8.37 11.46 8.32
C GLU A 119 9.70 11.44 9.11
N ALA A 120 9.65 11.59 10.44
CA ALA A 120 10.82 11.58 11.32
C ALA A 120 11.15 10.17 11.87
N GLY A 121 10.45 9.12 11.44
CA GLY A 121 10.65 7.74 11.86
C GLY A 121 10.03 7.39 13.21
N ARG A 122 9.11 8.19 13.73
CA ARG A 122 8.43 7.92 15.01
C ARG A 122 7.17 7.10 14.75
N PRO A 123 6.82 6.14 15.62
CA PRO A 123 5.56 5.42 15.50
C PRO A 123 4.37 6.31 15.90
N PRO A 124 3.44 6.66 14.98
CA PRO A 124 2.15 7.20 15.34
C PRO A 124 1.33 6.22 16.20
N ARG A 125 0.24 6.71 16.79
CA ARG A 125 -0.70 5.85 17.55
C ARG A 125 -1.31 4.73 16.69
N SER A 126 -1.26 4.84 15.36
CA SER A 126 -1.77 3.86 14.38
C SER A 126 -0.87 2.63 14.20
N THR A 127 0.45 2.72 14.41
CA THR A 127 1.43 1.62 14.20
C THR A 127 1.06 0.34 14.95
N GLY A 128 0.53 0.48 16.17
CA GLY A 128 0.12 -0.64 17.00
C GLY A 128 -1.06 -1.46 16.45
N ARG A 129 -1.80 -0.99 15.44
CA ARG A 129 -2.91 -1.74 14.83
C ARG A 129 -2.44 -2.64 13.69
N SER A 130 -1.55 -2.15 12.83
CA SER A 130 -0.94 -2.97 11.77
C SER A 130 -0.13 -4.12 12.37
N ALA A 131 0.65 -3.85 13.43
CA ALA A 131 1.39 -4.88 14.17
C ALA A 131 0.46 -5.98 14.74
N ARG A 132 -0.72 -5.60 15.27
CA ARG A 132 -1.71 -6.57 15.78
C ARG A 132 -2.30 -7.44 14.67
N SER A 133 -2.54 -6.91 13.48
CA SER A 133 -3.02 -7.73 12.35
C SER A 133 -1.95 -8.73 11.94
N VAL A 134 -0.69 -8.32 11.79
CA VAL A 134 0.42 -9.22 11.46
C VAL A 134 0.61 -10.31 12.53
N GLY A 135 0.57 -9.95 13.82
CA GLY A 135 0.74 -10.89 14.93
C GLY A 135 -0.33 -11.98 15.06
N ARG A 136 -1.42 -11.91 14.29
CA ARG A 136 -2.39 -13.01 14.17
C ARG A 136 -1.93 -14.13 13.23
N TYR A 137 -1.01 -13.84 12.32
CA TYR A 137 -0.56 -14.74 11.26
C TYR A 137 0.90 -15.20 11.43
N THR A 138 1.64 -14.61 12.37
CA THR A 138 3.00 -15.01 12.70
C THR A 138 3.27 -14.73 14.18
N GLU A 139 4.20 -15.48 14.76
CA GLU A 139 4.75 -15.17 16.08
C GLU A 139 5.50 -13.83 16.01
N LEU A 140 5.25 -12.97 16.99
CA LEU A 140 6.01 -11.74 17.19
C LEU A 140 6.97 -11.95 18.36
N PRO A 141 8.20 -11.42 18.28
CA PRO A 141 9.12 -11.46 19.41
C PRO A 141 8.53 -10.72 20.61
N GLU A 142 8.87 -11.20 21.81
CA GLU A 142 8.61 -10.46 23.06
C GLU A 142 9.48 -9.19 23.06
N GLU A 143 8.88 -8.05 23.47
CA GLU A 143 9.57 -6.74 23.53
C GLU A 143 10.71 -6.70 24.56
#